data_AF-A0A831XPQ3-F1
#
_entry.id   AF-A0A831XPQ3-F1
#
_cell.length_a   1.000
_cell.length_b   1.000
_cell.length_c   1.000
_cell.angle_alpha   90.00
_cell.angle_beta   90.00
_cell.angle_gamma   90.00
#
_symmetry.space_group_name_H-M   'P 1'
#
loop_
_entity.id
_entity.type
_entity.pdbx_description
1 polymer ?
#
loop_
_entity_poly.entity_id
_entity_poly.type
_entity_poly.pdbx_seq_one_letter_code
_entity_poly.pdbx_strand_id
1 'polypeptide(L)'
;LLTLHAAKGLEFPHVYLSGMEEDLLPHQDCQEDDRLAEERRLCFVGITRAQKSLTFTLTKRRRRYGQWRDVRPSRFLEEIDADLLRWEGIGVQKSEEEHRATAAEAMSTIRAMLDNAGKP
;
A
#
# COMPACT_ATOMS: atom_id res chain seq x y z
N LEU A 1 6.92 5.75 -12.20
CA LEU A 1 6.10 6.39 -11.15
C LEU A 1 4.98 7.15 -11.84
N LEU A 2 3.73 6.98 -11.41
CA LEU A 2 2.54 7.58 -12.04
C LEU A 2 1.59 8.09 -10.94
N THR A 3 0.71 9.03 -11.30
CA THR A 3 -0.46 9.37 -10.47
C THR A 3 -1.56 8.31 -10.65
N LEU A 4 -2.49 8.20 -9.70
CA LEU A 4 -3.65 7.29 -9.81
C LEU A 4 -4.45 7.52 -11.11
N HIS A 5 -4.68 8.79 -11.45
CA HIS A 5 -5.36 9.18 -12.69
C HIS A 5 -4.62 8.69 -13.95
N ALA A 6 -3.29 8.83 -13.98
CA ALA A 6 -2.46 8.41 -15.11
C ALA A 6 -2.34 6.88 -15.23
N ALA A 7 -2.66 6.13 -14.18
CA ALA A 7 -2.61 4.67 -14.18
C ALA A 7 -3.86 4.02 -14.80
N LYS A 8 -4.90 4.79 -15.12
CA LYS A 8 -6.16 4.27 -15.69
C LYS A 8 -5.90 3.54 -17.00
N GLY A 9 -6.38 2.29 -17.09
CA GLY A 9 -6.22 1.43 -18.28
C GLY A 9 -4.87 0.73 -18.39
N LEU A 10 -3.95 0.95 -17.44
CA LEU A 10 -2.69 0.21 -17.35
C LEU A 10 -2.81 -0.91 -16.31
N GLU A 11 -1.92 -1.89 -16.38
CA GLU A 11 -1.78 -2.98 -15.41
C GLU A 11 -0.31 -3.28 -15.18
N PHE A 12 0.03 -3.69 -13.96
CA PHE A 12 1.40 -3.98 -13.56
C PHE A 12 1.45 -5.25 -12.70
N PRO A 13 2.49 -6.09 -12.84
CA PRO A 13 2.68 -7.27 -11.99
C PRO A 13 2.67 -6.93 -10.49
N HIS A 14 3.32 -5.84 -10.11
CA HIS A 14 3.46 -5.41 -8.73
C HIS A 14 3.16 -3.92 -8.63
N VAL A 15 2.28 -3.51 -7.71
CA VAL A 15 1.88 -2.12 -7.50
C VAL A 15 2.15 -1.70 -6.06
N TYR A 16 2.75 -0.51 -5.92
CA TYR A 16 2.88 0.17 -4.64
C TYR A 16 1.99 1.42 -4.65
N LEU A 17 0.93 1.41 -3.85
CA LEU A 17 0.09 2.57 -3.61
C LEU A 17 0.66 3.35 -2.43
N SER A 18 1.39 4.41 -2.77
CA SER A 18 2.10 5.23 -1.79
C SER A 18 1.24 6.35 -1.25
N GLY A 19 1.27 6.54 0.08
CA GLY A 19 0.57 7.62 0.76
C GLY A 19 -0.91 7.33 1.02
N MET A 20 -1.22 6.11 1.46
CA MET A 20 -2.56 5.72 1.95
C MET A 20 -2.85 6.38 3.31
N GLU A 21 -3.08 7.69 3.26
CA GLU A 21 -3.19 8.56 4.42
C GLU A 21 -4.43 9.44 4.29
N GLU A 22 -5.07 9.75 5.42
CA GLU A 22 -6.08 10.82 5.47
C GLU A 22 -5.49 12.13 4.94
N ASP A 23 -6.32 12.94 4.29
CA ASP A 23 -5.98 14.22 3.66
C ASP A 23 -5.04 14.13 2.43
N LEU A 24 -4.61 12.92 2.06
CA LEU A 24 -3.90 12.63 0.82
C LEU A 24 -4.70 11.71 -0.10
N LEU A 25 -5.25 10.61 0.43
CA LEU A 25 -6.19 9.73 -0.25
C LEU A 25 -7.13 9.11 0.81
N PRO A 26 -8.34 9.65 1.00
CA PRO A 26 -8.98 10.70 0.22
C PRO A 26 -8.29 12.07 0.39
N HIS A 27 -8.30 12.87 -0.67
CA HIS A 27 -7.81 14.26 -0.59
C HIS A 27 -8.65 15.08 0.40
N GLN A 28 -7.99 15.99 1.14
CA GLN A 28 -8.61 16.80 2.20
C GLN A 28 -9.85 17.60 1.75
N ASP A 29 -9.92 17.97 0.46
CA ASP A 29 -10.98 18.79 -0.12
C ASP A 29 -12.22 17.98 -0.56
N CYS A 30 -12.21 16.66 -0.33
CA CYS A 30 -13.28 15.74 -0.73
C CYS A 30 -14.20 15.33 0.42
N GLN A 31 -14.45 16.24 1.38
CA GLN A 31 -15.33 15.97 2.54
C GLN A 31 -16.82 15.87 2.18
N GLU A 32 -17.22 16.34 1.00
CA GLU A 32 -18.56 16.17 0.44
C GLU A 32 -18.74 14.73 -0.08
N ASP A 33 -19.89 14.11 0.18
CA ASP A 33 -20.15 12.69 -0.13
C ASP A 33 -19.86 12.30 -1.59
N ASP A 34 -20.25 13.14 -2.55
CA ASP A 34 -20.04 12.88 -3.98
C ASP A 34 -18.55 12.86 -4.36
N ARG A 35 -17.75 13.76 -3.76
CA ARG A 35 -16.30 13.84 -4.01
C ARG A 35 -15.56 12.70 -3.31
N LEU A 36 -16.02 12.32 -2.13
CA LEU A 36 -15.48 11.16 -1.41
C LEU A 36 -15.71 9.87 -2.20
N ALA A 37 -16.89 9.71 -2.82
CA ALA A 37 -17.19 8.58 -3.68
C ALA A 37 -16.25 8.52 -4.91
N GLU A 38 -15.86 9.67 -5.47
CA GLU A 38 -14.88 9.72 -6.56
C GLU A 38 -13.48 9.31 -6.09
N GLU A 39 -13.01 9.80 -4.94
CA GLU A 39 -11.72 9.39 -4.36
C GLU A 39 -11.69 7.89 -4.06
N ARG A 40 -12.82 7.32 -3.60
CA ARG A 40 -12.98 5.88 -3.39
C ARG A 40 -12.84 5.11 -4.71
N ARG A 41 -13.47 5.60 -5.78
CA ARG A 41 -13.32 5.02 -7.13
C ARG A 41 -11.86 5.11 -7.59
N LEU A 42 -11.16 6.20 -7.34
CA LEU A 42 -9.74 6.35 -7.67
C LEU A 42 -8.86 5.35 -6.90
N CYS A 43 -9.13 5.14 -5.61
CA CYS A 43 -8.47 4.12 -4.80
C CYS A 43 -8.69 2.72 -5.41
N PHE A 44 -9.94 2.38 -5.73
CA PHE A 44 -10.29 1.10 -6.37
C PHE A 44 -9.61 0.91 -7.73
N VAL A 45 -9.53 1.95 -8.55
CA VAL A 45 -8.76 1.92 -9.80
C VAL A 45 -7.31 1.55 -9.49
N GLY A 46 -6.67 2.21 -8.52
CA GLY A 46 -5.31 1.89 -8.07
C GLY A 46 -5.13 0.43 -7.66
N ILE A 47 -6.04 -0.10 -6.84
CA ILE A 47 -6.03 -1.50 -6.39
C ILE A 47 -6.07 -2.46 -7.57
N THR A 48 -6.99 -2.23 -8.51
CA THR A 48 -7.18 -3.08 -9.69
C THR A 48 -6.09 -2.95 -10.75
N ARG A 49 -5.08 -2.08 -10.56
CA ARG A 49 -3.90 -2.05 -11.47
C ARG A 49 -2.92 -3.19 -11.16
N ALA A 50 -3.02 -3.83 -10.01
CA ALA A 50 -2.11 -4.89 -9.56
C ALA A 50 -2.53 -6.27 -10.08
N GLN A 51 -1.61 -7.00 -10.71
CA GLN A 51 -1.88 -8.36 -11.21
C GLN A 51 -1.42 -9.47 -10.25
N LYS A 52 -0.29 -9.27 -9.56
CA LYS A 52 0.30 -10.30 -8.67
C LYS A 52 0.39 -9.84 -7.22
N SER A 53 0.89 -8.63 -6.96
CA SER A 53 0.94 -8.10 -5.60
C SER A 53 0.62 -6.61 -5.53
N LEU A 54 -0.01 -6.24 -4.43
CA LEU A 54 -0.35 -4.87 -4.08
C LEU A 54 0.22 -4.57 -2.69
N THR A 55 0.90 -3.44 -2.56
CA THR A 55 1.41 -2.95 -1.28
C THR A 55 0.98 -1.52 -1.07
N PHE A 56 0.35 -1.28 0.08
CA PHE A 56 0.01 0.06 0.53
C PHE A 56 1.13 0.59 1.42
N THR A 57 1.46 1.88 1.30
CA THR A 57 2.39 2.52 2.24
C THR A 57 1.79 3.80 2.82
N LEU A 58 2.14 4.07 4.07
CA LEU A 58 1.84 5.33 4.77
C LEU A 58 3.04 5.72 5.64
N THR A 59 3.13 6.99 6.01
CA THR A 59 4.12 7.48 6.99
C THR A 59 3.46 7.72 8.35
N LYS A 60 4.25 7.91 9.41
CA LYS A 60 3.76 8.47 10.68
C LYS A 60 3.62 9.98 10.64
N ARG A 61 4.54 10.63 9.89
CA ARG A 61 4.64 12.08 9.79
C ARG A 61 4.99 12.46 8.36
N ARG A 62 4.30 13.48 7.83
CA ARG A 62 4.53 14.00 6.48
C ARG A 62 4.85 15.47 6.53
N ARG A 63 5.83 15.90 5.73
CA ARG A 63 6.11 17.32 5.51
C ARG A 63 5.22 17.84 4.38
N ARG A 64 4.33 18.78 4.68
CA ARG A 64 3.51 19.51 3.70
C ARG A 64 3.64 21.01 3.94
N TYR A 65 3.83 21.78 2.87
CA TYR A 65 4.00 23.24 2.92
C TYR A 65 5.05 23.68 3.96
N GLY A 66 6.18 22.96 4.00
CA GLY A 66 7.29 23.24 4.92
C GLY A 66 7.12 22.72 6.34
N GLN A 67 5.91 22.33 6.78
CA GLN A 67 5.60 21.91 8.14
C GLN A 67 5.45 20.39 8.25
N TRP A 68 5.93 19.81 9.35
CA TRP A 68 5.67 18.41 9.69
C TRP A 68 4.30 18.28 10.34
N ARG A 69 3.51 17.32 9.86
CA ARG A 69 2.21 16.95 10.43
C ARG A 69 2.18 15.47 10.69
N ASP A 70 1.55 15.07 11.78
CA ASP A 70 1.21 13.68 12.02
C ASP A 70 0.10 13.28 11.06
N VAL A 71 0.12 12.04 10.58
CA VAL A 71 -0.86 11.55 9.61
C VAL A 71 -1.58 10.34 10.19
N ARG A 72 -2.84 10.16 9.77
CA ARG A 72 -3.64 8.99 10.07
C ARG A 72 -3.70 8.09 8.83
N PRO A 73 -3.81 6.77 8.99
CA PRO A 73 -4.06 5.87 7.86
C PRO A 73 -5.34 6.28 7.12
N SER A 74 -5.35 6.12 5.80
CA SER A 74 -6.54 6.33 4.98
C SER A 74 -7.70 5.50 5.47
N ARG A 75 -8.88 6.10 5.62
CA ARG A 75 -10.14 5.39 5.92
C ARG A 75 -10.46 4.30 4.89
N PHE A 76 -9.97 4.39 3.66
CA PHE A 76 -10.19 3.35 2.65
C PHE A 76 -9.49 2.03 3.01
N LEU A 77 -8.48 2.03 3.89
CA LEU A 77 -7.89 0.80 4.40
C LEU A 77 -8.83 0.06 5.35
N GLU A 78 -9.69 0.77 6.08
CA GLU A 78 -10.68 0.18 7.00
C GLU A 78 -11.87 -0.44 6.25
N GLU A 79 -12.06 -0.06 4.99
CA GLU A 79 -13.10 -0.63 4.11
C GLU A 79 -12.68 -1.96 3.46
N ILE A 80 -11.39 -2.30 3.51
CA ILE A 80 -10.88 -3.58 3.02
C ILE A 80 -11.04 -4.60 4.14
N ASP A 81 -11.49 -5.79 3.79
CA ASP A 81 -11.57 -6.91 4.73
C ASP A 81 -10.21 -7.11 5.43
N ALA A 82 -10.22 -7.13 6.76
CA ALA A 82 -9.03 -7.21 7.59
C ALA A 82 -8.25 -8.51 7.31
N ASP A 83 -8.93 -9.59 6.92
CA ASP A 83 -8.31 -10.87 6.58
C ASP A 83 -7.49 -10.81 5.28
N LEU A 84 -7.74 -9.80 4.43
CA LEU A 84 -6.98 -9.55 3.20
C LEU A 84 -5.79 -8.61 3.43
N LEU A 85 -5.67 -8.01 4.60
CA LEU A 85 -4.62 -7.04 4.92
C LEU A 85 -3.57 -7.61 5.86
N ARG A 86 -2.32 -7.66 5.38
CA ARG A 86 -1.16 -7.91 6.23
C ARG A 86 -0.52 -6.59 6.62
N TRP A 87 -0.71 -6.17 7.87
CA TRP A 87 -0.03 -4.99 8.41
C TRP A 87 1.44 -5.28 8.75
N GLU A 88 2.31 -4.34 8.39
CA GLU A 88 3.74 -4.40 8.67
C GLU A 88 4.28 -3.06 9.17
N GLY A 89 5.37 -3.10 9.93
CA GLY A 89 6.03 -1.92 10.44
C GLY A 89 5.60 -1.55 11.86
N ILE A 90 5.57 -0.24 12.14
CA ILE A 90 5.64 0.23 13.52
C ILE A 90 4.30 0.06 14.24
N GLY A 91 4.31 -0.67 15.35
CA GLY A 91 3.13 -0.92 16.18
C GLY A 91 2.50 -2.29 15.95
N VAL A 92 2.94 -3.03 14.92
CA VAL A 92 2.54 -4.42 14.72
C VAL A 92 3.41 -5.31 15.60
N GLN A 93 2.80 -5.95 16.59
CA GLN A 93 3.45 -6.99 17.40
C GLN A 93 3.22 -8.32 16.68
N LYS A 94 4.26 -8.85 16.04
CA LYS A 94 4.23 -10.22 15.51
C LYS A 94 4.83 -11.17 16.54
N SER A 95 4.27 -12.36 16.64
CA SER A 95 4.84 -13.39 17.52
C SER A 95 6.26 -13.79 17.04
N GLU A 96 7.08 -14.34 17.93
CA GLU A 96 8.41 -14.85 17.54
C GLU A 96 8.31 -15.93 16.45
N GLU A 97 7.24 -16.71 16.48
CA GLU A 97 6.96 -17.75 15.50
C GLU A 97 6.64 -17.17 14.12
N GLU A 98 5.79 -16.13 14.05
CA GLU A 98 5.50 -15.39 12.82
C GLU A 98 6.74 -14.71 12.23
N HIS A 99 7.58 -14.12 13.09
CA HIS A 99 8.85 -13.53 12.66
C HIS A 99 9.77 -14.59 12.05
N ARG A 100 9.91 -15.75 12.70
CA ARG A 100 10.77 -16.84 12.22
C ARG A 100 10.24 -17.44 10.92
N ALA A 101 8.93 -17.64 10.80
CA ALA A 101 8.30 -18.14 9.59
C ALA A 101 8.50 -17.17 8.42
N THR A 102 8.24 -15.87 8.63
CA THR A 102 8.45 -14.82 7.61
C THR A 102 9.93 -14.76 7.18
N ALA A 103 10.87 -14.84 8.13
CA ALA A 103 12.30 -14.84 7.83
C ALA A 103 12.73 -16.07 7.03
N ALA A 104 12.23 -17.26 7.39
CA ALA A 104 12.51 -18.49 6.65
C ALA A 104 11.96 -18.44 5.22
N GLU A 105 10.73 -17.97 5.04
CA GLU A 105 10.09 -17.77 3.74
C GLU A 105 10.89 -16.78 2.87
N ALA A 106 11.24 -15.60 3.43
CA ALA A 106 12.05 -14.61 2.73
C ALA A 106 13.41 -15.18 2.29
N MET A 107 14.10 -15.91 3.18
CA MET A 107 15.38 -16.54 2.86
C MET A 107 15.26 -17.60 1.77
N SER A 108 14.19 -18.40 1.78
CA SER A 108 13.91 -19.39 0.73
C SER A 108 13.65 -18.72 -0.63
N THR A 109 12.93 -17.60 -0.63
CA THR A 109 12.62 -16.82 -1.82
C THR A 109 13.89 -16.20 -2.40
N ILE A 110 14.72 -15.56 -1.56
CA ILE A 110 16.01 -15.00 -1.97
C ILE A 110 16.91 -16.09 -2.56
N ARG A 111 16.97 -17.26 -1.92
CA ARG A 111 17.75 -18.39 -2.42
C ARG A 111 17.27 -18.86 -3.79
N ALA A 112 15.96 -19.03 -3.98
CA ALA A 112 15.37 -19.41 -5.26
C ALA A 112 15.66 -18.37 -6.37
N MET A 113 15.65 -17.07 -6.03
CA MET A 113 16.03 -16.01 -6.97
C MET A 113 17.51 -16.09 -7.37
N LEU A 114 18.41 -16.33 -6.41
CA LEU A 114 19.85 -16.47 -6.66
C LEU A 114 20.18 -17.72 -7.49
N ASP A 115 19.51 -18.83 -7.21
CA ASP A 115 19.69 -20.09 -7.95
C ASP A 115 19.16 -20.00 -9.40
N ASN A 116 18.14 -19.17 -9.65
CA ASN A 116 17.62 -18.90 -10.99
C ASN A 116 18.38 -17.80 -11.75
N ALA A 117 19.13 -16.94 -11.06
CA ALA A 117 19.90 -15.86 -11.71
C ALA A 117 21.10 -16.36 -12.52
N GLY A 118 21.45 -17.66 -12.43
CA GLY A 118 22.57 -18.29 -13.13
C GLY A 118 22.18 -19.24 -14.28
N LYS A 119 20.90 -19.37 -14.63
CA LYS A 119 20.46 -20.20 -15.77
C LYS A 119 20.09 -19.30 -16.96
N PRO A 120 20.67 -19.55 -18.16
CA PRO A 120 20.41 -18.75 -19.36
C PRO A 120 18.96 -18.87 -19.84
#